data_AF-A0A3P7IW24-F1
#
_entry.id   AF-A0A3P7IW24-F1
#
_cell.length_a   1.000
_cell.length_b   1.000
_cell.length_c   1.000
_cell.angle_alpha   90.00
_cell.angle_beta   90.00
_cell.angle_gamma   90.00
#
_symmetry.space_group_name_H-M   'P 1'
#
loop_
_entity.id
_entity.type
_entity.pdbx_description
1 polymer ?
#
loop_
_entity_poly.entity_id
_entity_poly.type
_entity_poly.pdbx_seq_one_letter_code
_entity_poly.pdbx_strand_id
1 'polypeptide(L)'
;MYHCLLHFTYSVEMSKKDWDSESKIFANRLNSSARDLRLGDSLLNCMLGGSPGPLADRWLERTLGVVGIHSMREFVEKRFSSLVAFLRGQVSASARSLAYQMDQFGEIVRELQDEANNHEFTSSTQRTVLNPIFNVPLADTMELPDVAADCVFDALDRHKALAVIDRLHNDGIRIQAKCVEMTLAATNNLRELSHLVRWMSLLTPLLKNTKRPAQVIEENRQWDVAQLLEYIVQTFVTEPEERERLSKSLFKIEDILKVLID
;
A
#
# COMPACT_ATOMS: atom_id res chain seq x y z
N MET A 1 -9.13 19.50 7.64
CA MET A 1 -9.27 18.06 7.95
C MET A 1 -10.31 17.29 7.11
N TYR A 2 -11.62 17.63 7.14
CA TYR A 2 -12.67 16.85 6.44
C TYR A 2 -12.41 16.60 4.94
N HIS A 3 -12.06 17.63 4.18
CA HIS A 3 -11.76 17.47 2.75
C HIS A 3 -10.55 16.56 2.47
N CYS A 4 -9.52 16.59 3.33
CA CYS A 4 -8.36 15.70 3.21
C CYS A 4 -8.76 14.24 3.46
N LEU A 5 -9.64 13.98 4.44
CA LEU A 5 -10.16 12.65 4.73
C LEU A 5 -10.99 12.12 3.56
N LEU A 6 -11.87 12.94 3.00
CA LEU A 6 -12.68 12.57 1.84
C LEU A 6 -11.80 12.26 0.63
N HIS A 7 -10.83 13.12 0.32
CA HIS A 7 -9.91 12.91 -0.79
C HIS A 7 -9.06 11.65 -0.62
N PHE A 8 -8.54 11.40 0.59
CA PHE A 8 -7.82 10.18 0.92
C PHE A 8 -8.69 8.94 0.72
N THR A 9 -9.90 8.93 1.28
CA THR A 9 -10.84 7.80 1.19
C THR A 9 -11.19 7.49 -0.26
N TYR A 10 -11.52 8.50 -1.06
CA TYR A 10 -11.82 8.33 -2.48
C TYR A 10 -10.62 7.77 -3.26
N SER A 11 -9.41 8.28 -2.98
CA SER A 11 -8.19 7.80 -3.62
C SER A 11 -7.91 6.33 -3.30
N VAL A 12 -8.09 5.92 -2.04
CA VAL A 12 -7.94 4.53 -1.63
C VAL A 12 -8.97 3.63 -2.30
N GLU A 13 -10.25 4.00 -2.30
CA GLU A 13 -11.32 3.22 -2.94
C GLU A 13 -11.10 3.06 -4.45
N MET A 14 -10.66 4.12 -5.14
CA MET A 14 -10.30 4.03 -6.56
C MET A 14 -9.15 3.05 -6.78
N SER A 15 -8.08 3.17 -5.98
CA SER A 15 -6.91 2.28 -6.10
C SER A 15 -7.24 0.82 -5.84
N LYS A 16 -8.16 0.54 -4.92
CA LYS A 16 -8.64 -0.81 -4.62
C LYS A 16 -9.45 -1.38 -5.78
N LYS A 17 -10.37 -0.59 -6.34
CA LYS A 17 -11.17 -1.03 -7.50
C LYS A 17 -10.27 -1.35 -8.69
N ASP A 18 -9.27 -0.49 -8.96
CA ASP A 18 -8.30 -0.72 -10.01
C ASP A 18 -7.54 -2.01 -9.71
N TRP A 19 -6.95 -2.16 -8.51
CA TRP A 19 -6.26 -3.38 -8.08
C TRP A 19 -7.09 -4.66 -8.28
N ASP A 20 -8.36 -4.68 -7.85
CA ASP A 20 -9.24 -5.84 -7.94
C ASP A 20 -9.61 -6.19 -9.39
N SER A 21 -9.76 -5.19 -10.25
CA SER A 21 -10.07 -5.41 -11.65
C SER A 21 -8.86 -5.94 -12.42
N GLU A 22 -7.69 -5.40 -12.08
CA GLU A 22 -6.43 -5.60 -12.77
C GLU A 22 -5.72 -6.91 -12.34
N SER A 23 -5.70 -7.22 -11.04
CA SER A 23 -5.10 -8.46 -10.51
C SER A 23 -5.78 -9.73 -11.01
N LYS A 24 -7.06 -9.66 -11.39
CA LYS A 24 -7.81 -10.79 -11.98
C LYS A 24 -7.17 -11.34 -13.24
N ILE A 25 -6.47 -10.51 -14.03
CA ILE A 25 -5.79 -10.99 -15.25
C ILE A 25 -4.72 -12.02 -14.89
N PHE A 26 -3.93 -11.74 -13.86
CA PHE A 26 -2.88 -12.66 -13.38
C PHE A 26 -3.48 -13.83 -12.64
N ALA A 27 -4.43 -13.59 -11.71
CA ALA A 27 -5.06 -14.65 -10.94
C ALA A 27 -5.77 -15.67 -11.86
N ASN A 28 -6.54 -15.23 -12.85
CA ASN A 28 -7.26 -16.13 -13.74
C ASN A 28 -6.32 -16.95 -14.63
N ARG A 29 -5.20 -16.37 -15.10
CA ARG A 29 -4.25 -17.05 -15.99
C ARG A 29 -3.30 -17.98 -15.23
N LEU A 30 -2.85 -17.59 -14.04
CA LEU A 30 -1.93 -18.40 -13.24
C LEU A 30 -2.66 -19.46 -12.42
N ASN A 31 -3.86 -19.19 -11.91
CA ASN A 31 -4.65 -20.17 -11.14
C ASN A 31 -5.47 -21.14 -12.00
N SER A 32 -5.53 -20.95 -13.33
CA SER A 32 -6.16 -21.92 -14.24
C SER A 32 -5.22 -23.06 -14.64
N SER A 33 -4.12 -23.26 -13.90
CA SER A 33 -3.28 -24.44 -14.03
C SER A 33 -4.10 -25.72 -13.83
N ALA A 34 -3.78 -26.77 -14.59
CA ALA A 34 -4.37 -28.09 -14.37
C ALA A 34 -4.12 -28.54 -12.92
N ARG A 35 -5.05 -29.30 -12.31
CA ARG A 35 -4.96 -29.73 -10.91
C ARG A 35 -3.65 -30.44 -10.55
N ASP A 36 -3.01 -31.06 -11.54
CA ASP A 36 -1.76 -31.81 -11.37
C ASP A 36 -0.50 -30.98 -11.69
N LEU A 37 -0.65 -29.74 -12.18
CA LEU A 37 0.49 -28.88 -12.52
C LEU A 37 0.95 -28.10 -11.28
N ARG A 38 2.04 -28.57 -10.66
CA ARG A 38 2.81 -27.77 -9.71
C ARG A 38 3.53 -26.65 -10.46
N LEU A 39 2.89 -25.48 -10.51
CA LEU A 39 3.39 -24.36 -11.31
C LEU A 39 4.77 -23.89 -10.83
N GLY A 40 5.00 -23.79 -9.52
CA GLY A 40 6.31 -23.44 -8.94
C GLY A 40 7.42 -24.33 -9.45
N ASP A 41 7.29 -25.65 -9.26
CA ASP A 41 8.28 -26.64 -9.70
C ASP A 41 8.50 -26.60 -11.21
N SER A 42 7.42 -26.43 -11.98
CA SER A 42 7.48 -26.35 -13.43
C SER A 42 8.27 -25.12 -13.88
N LEU A 43 8.02 -23.95 -13.28
CA LEU A 43 8.74 -22.71 -13.59
C LEU A 43 10.21 -22.79 -13.15
N LEU A 44 10.50 -23.41 -12.00
CA LEU A 44 11.88 -23.65 -11.54
C LEU A 44 12.62 -24.60 -12.49
N ASN A 45 11.98 -25.69 -12.93
CA ASN A 45 12.53 -26.61 -13.92
C ASN A 45 12.76 -25.94 -15.29
N CYS A 46 11.86 -25.04 -15.71
CA CYS A 46 12.09 -24.21 -16.91
C CYS A 46 13.38 -23.38 -16.77
N MET A 47 13.57 -22.76 -15.62
CA MET A 47 14.63 -21.78 -15.40
C MET A 47 16.00 -22.44 -15.20
N LEU A 48 16.04 -23.51 -14.41
CA LEU A 48 17.26 -24.22 -14.04
C LEU A 48 17.61 -25.33 -15.05
N GLY A 49 16.60 -26.01 -15.58
CA GLY A 49 16.75 -27.16 -16.49
C GLY A 49 16.52 -26.83 -17.97
N GLY A 50 16.02 -25.64 -18.29
CA GLY A 50 15.78 -25.20 -19.68
C GLY A 50 14.58 -25.86 -20.37
N SER A 51 13.82 -26.72 -19.69
CA SER A 51 12.64 -27.40 -20.25
C SER A 51 11.46 -27.36 -19.26
N PRO A 52 10.27 -26.92 -19.69
CA PRO A 52 9.08 -26.88 -18.84
C PRO A 52 8.51 -28.26 -18.49
N GLY A 53 8.86 -29.29 -19.27
CA GLY A 53 8.16 -30.56 -19.24
C GLY A 53 6.80 -30.51 -19.97
N PRO A 54 6.24 -31.66 -20.34
CA PRO A 54 5.14 -31.74 -21.30
C PRO A 54 3.81 -31.15 -20.79
N LEU A 55 3.59 -31.15 -19.48
CA LEU A 55 2.38 -30.55 -18.87
C LEU A 55 2.47 -29.02 -18.85
N ALA A 56 3.62 -28.47 -18.47
CA ALA A 56 3.82 -27.02 -18.46
C ALA A 56 3.88 -26.45 -19.88
N ASP A 57 4.47 -27.17 -20.85
CA ASP A 57 4.43 -26.77 -22.28
C ASP A 57 2.99 -26.61 -22.77
N ARG A 58 2.13 -27.62 -22.53
CA ARG A 58 0.72 -27.56 -22.91
C ARG A 58 -0.04 -26.43 -22.22
N TRP A 59 0.27 -26.17 -20.95
CA TRP A 59 -0.33 -25.06 -20.21
C TRP A 59 0.14 -23.71 -20.74
N LEU A 60 1.44 -23.53 -21.00
CA LEU A 60 2.02 -22.33 -21.61
C LEU A 60 1.36 -22.04 -22.96
N GLU A 61 1.13 -23.05 -23.79
CA GLU A 61 0.49 -22.84 -25.10
C GLU A 61 -1.02 -22.53 -24.99
N ARG A 62 -1.74 -23.26 -24.14
CA ARG A 62 -3.21 -23.17 -24.04
C ARG A 62 -3.71 -22.00 -23.21
N THR A 63 -3.08 -21.74 -22.06
CA THR A 63 -3.57 -20.79 -21.06
C THR A 63 -2.93 -19.41 -21.24
N LEU A 64 -1.62 -19.38 -21.51
CA LEU A 64 -0.90 -18.16 -21.80
C LEU A 64 -0.98 -17.85 -23.29
N GLY A 65 -0.32 -18.65 -24.14
CA GLY A 65 -0.14 -18.37 -25.55
C GLY A 65 0.52 -17.00 -25.80
N VAL A 66 0.74 -16.65 -27.07
CA VAL A 66 1.35 -15.37 -27.46
C VAL A 66 0.46 -14.19 -27.06
N VAL A 67 -0.86 -14.34 -27.18
CA VAL A 67 -1.83 -13.29 -26.84
C VAL A 67 -1.90 -13.07 -25.33
N GLY A 68 -1.90 -14.12 -24.53
CA GLY A 68 -1.98 -13.99 -23.08
C GLY A 68 -0.72 -13.39 -22.48
N ILE A 69 0.47 -13.82 -22.92
CA ILE A 69 1.73 -13.23 -22.43
C ILE A 69 1.84 -11.75 -22.84
N HIS A 70 1.41 -11.39 -24.05
CA HIS A 70 1.35 -9.99 -24.46
C HIS A 70 0.37 -9.16 -23.62
N SER A 71 -0.81 -9.71 -23.32
CA SER A 71 -1.78 -9.02 -22.44
C SER A 71 -1.26 -8.83 -21.01
N MET A 72 -0.51 -9.81 -20.47
CA MET A 72 0.13 -9.69 -19.17
C MET A 72 1.26 -8.65 -19.19
N ARG A 73 2.00 -8.55 -20.30
CA ARG A 73 3.02 -7.52 -20.47
C ARG A 73 2.42 -6.13 -20.51
N GLU A 74 1.42 -5.92 -21.35
CA GLU A 74 0.71 -4.65 -21.45
C GLU A 74 0.11 -4.24 -20.10
N PHE A 75 -0.44 -5.20 -19.37
CA PHE A 75 -0.94 -5.00 -18.02
C PHE A 75 0.15 -4.45 -17.08
N VAL A 76 1.27 -5.16 -16.94
CA VAL A 76 2.34 -4.79 -16.02
C VAL A 76 2.92 -3.42 -16.40
N GLU A 77 3.23 -3.22 -17.69
CA GLU A 77 3.93 -2.03 -18.17
C GLU A 77 3.06 -0.77 -18.16
N LYS A 78 1.76 -0.88 -18.44
CA LYS A 78 0.87 0.27 -18.52
C LYS A 78 -0.02 0.42 -17.30
N ARG A 79 -0.87 -0.59 -17.05
CA ARG A 79 -1.97 -0.47 -16.07
C ARG A 79 -1.45 -0.57 -14.64
N PHE A 80 -0.67 -1.60 -14.33
CA PHE A 80 -0.15 -1.78 -12.99
C PHE A 80 0.88 -0.70 -12.64
N SER A 81 1.74 -0.35 -13.59
CA SER A 81 2.65 0.81 -13.46
C SER A 81 1.89 2.11 -13.16
N SER A 82 0.77 2.36 -13.85
CA SER A 82 -0.06 3.54 -13.56
C SER A 82 -0.70 3.50 -12.17
N LEU A 83 -1.15 2.33 -11.72
CA LEU A 83 -1.67 2.16 -10.36
C LEU A 83 -0.58 2.43 -9.31
N VAL A 84 0.63 1.89 -9.49
CA VAL A 84 1.77 2.16 -8.59
C VAL A 84 2.12 3.65 -8.57
N ALA A 85 2.12 4.32 -9.73
CA ALA A 85 2.32 5.76 -9.81
C ALA A 85 1.23 6.55 -9.07
N PHE A 86 -0.03 6.11 -9.17
CA PHE A 86 -1.16 6.70 -8.45
C PHE A 86 -1.03 6.52 -6.92
N LEU A 87 -0.64 5.33 -6.45
CA LEU A 87 -0.37 5.05 -5.03
C LEU A 87 0.76 5.93 -4.49
N ARG A 88 1.87 6.02 -5.22
CA ARG A 88 3.03 6.84 -4.85
C ARG A 88 2.72 8.34 -4.88
N GLY A 89 1.87 8.78 -5.80
CA GLY A 89 1.47 10.16 -5.98
C GLY A 89 0.30 10.55 -5.10
N GLN A 90 -0.91 10.27 -5.57
CA GLN A 90 -2.16 10.78 -5.01
C GLN A 90 -2.48 10.20 -3.64
N VAL A 91 -2.37 8.88 -3.46
CA VAL A 91 -2.69 8.24 -2.17
C VAL A 91 -1.67 8.65 -1.10
N SER A 92 -0.37 8.60 -1.42
CA SER A 92 0.66 9.01 -0.47
C SER A 92 0.64 10.52 -0.14
N ALA A 93 0.30 11.38 -1.10
CA ALA A 93 0.16 12.82 -0.84
C ALA A 93 -1.07 13.13 0.01
N SER A 94 -2.20 12.49 -0.27
CA SER A 94 -3.44 12.67 0.52
C SER A 94 -3.30 12.14 1.94
N ALA A 95 -2.61 11.01 2.15
CA ALA A 95 -2.27 10.49 3.46
C ALA A 95 -1.40 11.47 4.27
N ARG A 96 -0.34 12.03 3.67
CA ARG A 96 0.52 13.04 4.32
C ARG A 96 -0.24 14.31 4.66
N SER A 97 -1.09 14.78 3.76
CA SER A 97 -1.93 15.97 4.00
C SER A 97 -2.92 15.72 5.14
N LEU A 98 -3.54 14.54 5.21
CA LEU A 98 -4.43 14.17 6.29
C LEU A 98 -3.70 14.10 7.63
N ALA A 99 -2.55 13.42 7.69
CA ALA A 99 -1.73 13.32 8.89
C ALA A 99 -1.29 14.69 9.41
N TYR A 100 -0.83 15.57 8.51
CA TYR A 100 -0.49 16.95 8.85
C TYR A 100 -1.69 17.71 9.43
N GLN A 101 -2.88 17.58 8.84
CA GLN A 101 -4.08 18.25 9.34
C GLN A 101 -4.55 17.72 10.70
N MET A 102 -4.36 16.42 10.96
CA MET A 102 -4.64 15.81 12.26
C MET A 102 -3.67 16.30 13.34
N ASP A 103 -2.39 16.45 12.97
CA ASP A 103 -1.35 16.96 13.84
C ASP A 103 -1.58 18.44 14.22
N GLN A 104 -1.77 19.29 13.20
CA GLN A 104 -2.07 20.72 13.39
C GLN A 104 -3.34 20.95 14.21
N PHE A 105 -4.37 20.12 14.01
CA PHE A 105 -5.57 20.19 14.85
C PHE A 105 -5.25 19.91 16.31
N GLY A 106 -4.37 18.94 16.59
CA GLY A 106 -3.94 18.64 17.96
C GLY A 106 -3.14 19.76 18.61
N GLU A 107 -2.27 20.45 17.85
CA GLU A 107 -1.54 21.62 18.35
C GLU A 107 -2.49 22.77 18.71
N ILE A 108 -3.40 23.14 17.80
CA ILE A 108 -4.36 24.23 18.01
C ILE A 108 -5.22 23.98 19.26
N VAL A 109 -5.71 22.74 19.44
CA VAL A 109 -6.54 22.44 20.61
C VAL A 109 -5.73 22.48 21.90
N ARG A 110 -4.45 22.10 21.87
CA ARG A 110 -3.56 22.21 23.03
C ARG A 110 -3.31 23.67 23.42
N GLU A 111 -3.05 24.53 22.43
CA GLU A 111 -2.88 25.98 22.63
C GLU A 111 -4.13 26.63 23.24
N LEU A 112 -5.32 26.36 22.68
CA LEU A 112 -6.58 26.89 23.22
C LEU A 112 -6.85 26.44 24.67
N GLN A 113 -6.46 25.21 25.01
CA GLN A 113 -6.60 24.69 26.37
C GLN A 113 -5.60 25.30 27.35
N ASP A 114 -4.37 25.57 26.91
CA ASP A 114 -3.36 26.25 27.73
C ASP A 114 -3.75 27.71 27.98
N GLU A 115 -4.31 28.40 26.98
CA GLU A 115 -4.87 29.75 27.14
C GLU A 115 -6.06 29.76 28.10
N ALA A 116 -6.97 28.78 28.01
CA ALA A 116 -8.09 28.65 28.96
C ALA A 116 -7.62 28.45 30.41
N ASN A 117 -6.56 27.64 30.64
CA ASN A 117 -5.96 27.46 31.96
C ASN A 117 -5.36 28.75 32.52
N ASN A 118 -4.71 29.54 31.67
CA ASN A 118 -4.07 30.79 32.06
C ASN A 118 -5.11 31.89 32.36
N HIS A 119 -6.25 31.87 31.69
CA HIS A 119 -7.37 32.78 31.94
C HIS A 119 -8.18 32.43 33.21
N GLU A 120 -8.33 31.14 33.55
CA GLU A 120 -8.92 30.73 34.84
C GLU A 120 -8.02 31.14 36.03
N PHE A 121 -6.70 31.09 35.87
CA PHE A 121 -5.76 31.52 36.91
C PHE A 121 -5.73 33.04 37.13
N THR A 122 -5.97 33.84 36.08
CA THR A 122 -6.03 35.31 36.18
C THR A 122 -7.38 35.81 36.68
N SER A 123 -8.49 35.12 36.37
CA SER A 123 -9.82 35.47 36.86
C SER A 123 -10.08 35.05 38.31
N SER A 124 -9.33 34.09 38.85
CA SER A 124 -9.43 33.67 40.26
C SER A 124 -8.74 34.61 41.27
N THR A 125 -7.94 35.59 40.82
CA THR A 125 -7.14 36.44 41.75
C THR A 125 -7.74 37.83 42.00
N GLN A 126 -8.88 38.18 41.39
CA GLN A 126 -9.55 39.48 41.60
C GLN A 126 -11.02 39.33 42.02
N ARG A 127 -11.27 38.67 43.16
CA ARG A 127 -12.55 38.81 43.87
C ARG A 127 -12.34 38.96 45.37
N THR A 128 -11.68 40.04 45.78
CA THR A 128 -11.96 40.60 47.11
C THR A 128 -11.75 42.11 47.16
N VAL A 129 -12.83 42.82 47.52
CA VAL A 129 -12.91 44.16 48.12
C VAL A 129 -12.76 45.37 47.17
N LEU A 130 -13.88 45.85 46.61
CA LEU A 130 -14.52 47.15 46.98
C LEU A 130 -15.76 47.43 46.11
N ASN A 131 -16.79 47.93 46.78
CA ASN A 131 -18.12 48.25 46.27
C ASN A 131 -18.20 49.76 45.90
N PRO A 132 -19.35 50.27 45.44
CA PRO A 132 -19.76 50.54 44.05
C PRO A 132 -19.65 52.04 43.70
N ILE A 133 -20.02 52.44 42.46
CA ILE A 133 -20.69 53.70 42.04
C ILE A 133 -20.41 53.90 40.54
N PHE A 134 -21.43 53.74 39.69
CA PHE A 134 -21.88 54.76 38.73
C PHE A 134 -23.06 54.21 37.89
N ASN A 135 -24.20 54.91 37.99
CA ASN A 135 -25.40 54.73 37.17
C ASN A 135 -25.17 55.24 35.74
N VAL A 136 -25.56 54.46 34.72
CA VAL A 136 -26.12 54.97 33.44
C VAL A 136 -27.09 53.91 32.85
N PRO A 137 -28.33 54.26 32.45
CA PRO A 137 -29.25 53.39 31.70
C PRO A 137 -29.26 53.70 30.18
N LEU A 138 -29.85 52.80 29.39
CA LEU A 138 -30.04 52.73 27.91
C LEU A 138 -28.99 51.89 27.16
N ALA A 139 -29.31 51.00 26.21
CA ALA A 139 -30.54 50.79 25.43
C ALA A 139 -30.65 49.32 24.95
N ASP A 140 -31.89 48.91 24.69
CA ASP A 140 -32.26 47.73 23.90
C ASP A 140 -31.35 47.53 22.68
N THR A 141 -30.61 46.43 22.66
CA THR A 141 -30.20 45.82 21.39
C THR A 141 -30.35 44.32 21.52
N MET A 142 -31.34 43.83 20.79
CA MET A 142 -31.71 42.44 20.56
C MET A 142 -30.47 41.57 20.29
N GLU A 143 -30.09 40.75 21.27
CA GLU A 143 -29.02 39.76 21.11
C GLU A 143 -29.52 38.63 20.20
N LEU A 144 -28.88 38.49 19.03
CA LEU A 144 -28.89 37.22 18.30
C LEU A 144 -28.30 36.14 19.22
N PRO A 145 -28.84 34.91 19.26
CA PRO A 145 -28.19 33.84 19.97
C PRO A 145 -26.87 33.56 19.26
N ASP A 146 -25.79 33.94 19.94
CA ASP A 146 -24.43 33.55 19.61
C ASP A 146 -24.38 32.02 19.73
N VAL A 147 -24.58 31.34 18.60
CA VAL A 147 -24.34 29.90 18.47
C VAL A 147 -22.82 29.73 18.41
N ALA A 148 -22.16 30.12 19.49
CA ALA A 148 -20.75 29.98 19.68
C ALA A 148 -20.42 28.49 19.79
N ALA A 149 -19.25 28.15 19.26
CA ALA A 149 -18.67 26.83 19.22
C ALA A 149 -18.46 26.14 20.60
N ASP A 150 -18.94 26.73 21.69
CA ASP A 150 -18.85 26.25 23.07
C ASP A 150 -19.54 24.90 23.28
N CYS A 151 -20.63 24.63 22.56
CA CYS A 151 -21.45 23.44 22.81
C CYS A 151 -20.85 22.11 22.30
N VAL A 152 -19.77 22.13 21.50
CA VAL A 152 -19.09 20.89 21.08
C VAL A 152 -18.04 20.45 22.10
N PHE A 153 -17.44 21.38 22.84
CA PHE A 153 -16.43 21.09 23.85
C PHE A 153 -16.98 21.00 25.27
N ASP A 154 -18.10 21.66 25.59
CA ASP A 154 -18.78 21.50 26.90
C ASP A 154 -19.28 20.08 27.16
N ALA A 155 -19.49 19.27 26.11
CA ALA A 155 -19.96 17.89 26.21
C ALA A 155 -18.82 16.84 26.35
N LEU A 156 -17.57 17.23 26.13
CA LEU A 156 -16.41 16.34 26.20
C LEU A 156 -15.56 16.72 27.41
N ASP A 157 -15.67 15.90 28.46
CA ASP A 157 -14.72 15.88 29.57
C ASP A 157 -13.29 16.06 29.04
N ARG A 158 -12.56 17.05 29.57
CA ARG A 158 -11.27 17.52 29.06
C ARG A 158 -10.26 16.38 28.85
N HIS A 159 -10.28 15.39 29.74
CA HIS A 159 -9.48 14.18 29.61
C HIS A 159 -9.84 13.32 28.39
N LYS A 160 -11.13 13.24 28.04
CA LYS A 160 -11.61 12.55 26.83
C LYS A 160 -11.23 13.32 25.56
N ALA A 161 -11.28 14.65 25.58
CA ALA A 161 -10.86 15.47 24.45
C ALA A 161 -9.36 15.27 24.12
N LEU A 162 -8.49 15.31 25.13
CA LEU A 162 -7.05 15.05 24.97
C LEU A 162 -6.78 13.63 24.44
N ALA A 163 -7.45 12.62 25.00
CA ALA A 163 -7.30 11.24 24.52
C ALA A 163 -7.73 11.06 23.06
N VAL A 164 -8.79 11.77 22.62
CA VAL A 164 -9.23 11.76 21.22
C VAL A 164 -8.21 12.42 20.29
N ILE A 165 -7.60 13.53 20.72
CA ILE A 165 -6.58 14.26 19.95
C ILE A 165 -5.31 13.43 19.80
N ASP A 166 -4.81 12.85 20.89
CA ASP A 166 -3.64 11.97 20.86
C ASP A 166 -3.88 10.77 19.94
N ARG A 167 -5.08 10.20 20.00
CA ARG A 167 -5.48 9.12 19.10
C ARG A 167 -5.49 9.58 17.64
N LEU A 168 -6.04 10.76 17.35
CA LEU A 168 -6.11 11.32 16.00
C LEU A 168 -4.71 11.50 15.39
N HIS A 169 -3.76 12.06 16.15
CA HIS A 169 -2.37 12.21 15.73
C HIS A 169 -1.71 10.84 15.45
N ASN A 170 -1.84 9.89 16.37
CA ASN A 170 -1.31 8.54 16.22
C ASN A 170 -1.92 7.81 15.00
N ASP A 171 -3.22 7.96 14.77
CA ASP A 171 -3.90 7.38 13.61
C ASP A 171 -3.42 8.03 12.30
N GLY A 172 -3.13 9.33 12.28
CA GLY A 172 -2.51 10.03 11.15
C GLY A 172 -1.14 9.45 10.78
N ILE A 173 -0.25 9.26 11.77
CA ILE A 173 1.06 8.62 11.57
C ILE A 173 0.89 7.20 11.02
N ARG A 174 -0.03 6.43 11.60
CA ARG A 174 -0.29 5.05 11.20
C ARG A 174 -0.81 4.95 9.76
N ILE A 175 -1.70 5.84 9.35
CA ILE A 175 -2.20 5.91 7.97
C ILE A 175 -1.04 6.17 7.00
N GLN A 176 -0.19 7.15 7.31
CA GLN A 176 0.97 7.46 6.47
C GLN A 176 1.92 6.26 6.34
N ALA A 177 2.26 5.62 7.46
CA ALA A 177 3.11 4.43 7.48
C ALA A 177 2.52 3.30 6.61
N LYS A 178 1.21 3.04 6.73
CA LYS A 178 0.53 2.01 5.93
C LYS A 178 0.49 2.34 4.43
N CYS A 179 0.34 3.61 4.05
CA CYS A 179 0.44 4.01 2.65
C CYS A 179 1.84 3.82 2.07
N VAL A 180 2.88 4.04 2.88
CA VAL A 180 4.27 3.76 2.49
C VAL A 180 4.49 2.27 2.29
N GLU A 181 4.07 1.44 3.25
CA GLU A 181 4.14 -0.02 3.15
C GLU A 181 3.40 -0.54 1.89
N MET A 182 2.19 -0.05 1.65
CA MET A 182 1.40 -0.43 0.47
C MET A 182 2.09 -0.03 -0.83
N THR A 183 2.63 1.19 -0.90
CA THR A 183 3.35 1.67 -2.09
C THR A 183 4.60 0.85 -2.36
N LEU A 184 5.35 0.51 -1.30
CA LEU A 184 6.53 -0.34 -1.39
C LEU A 184 6.17 -1.74 -1.89
N ALA A 185 5.15 -2.37 -1.29
CA ALA A 185 4.67 -3.68 -1.71
C ALA A 185 4.22 -3.69 -3.19
N ALA A 186 3.44 -2.68 -3.61
CA ALA A 186 3.00 -2.58 -4.99
C ALA A 186 4.15 -2.35 -5.97
N THR A 187 5.17 -1.57 -5.57
CA THR A 187 6.39 -1.34 -6.38
C THR A 187 7.23 -2.62 -6.53
N ASN A 188 7.40 -3.37 -5.44
CA ASN A 188 8.11 -4.64 -5.47
C ASN A 188 7.38 -5.66 -6.36
N ASN A 189 6.06 -5.79 -6.19
CA ASN A 189 5.24 -6.64 -7.03
C ASN A 189 5.34 -6.24 -8.51
N LEU A 190 5.37 -4.94 -8.83
CA LEU A 190 5.51 -4.46 -10.22
C LEU A 190 6.83 -4.92 -10.82
N ARG A 191 7.93 -4.80 -10.07
CA ARG A 191 9.25 -5.25 -10.49
C ARG A 191 9.28 -6.76 -10.70
N GLU A 192 8.80 -7.53 -9.73
CA GLU A 192 8.79 -9.00 -9.76
C GLU A 192 7.94 -9.55 -10.91
N LEU A 193 6.72 -9.03 -11.09
CA LEU A 193 5.85 -9.43 -12.19
C LEU A 193 6.44 -9.02 -13.55
N SER A 194 7.12 -7.88 -13.64
CA SER A 194 7.82 -7.45 -14.86
C SER A 194 8.92 -8.42 -15.23
N HIS A 195 9.75 -8.84 -14.27
CA HIS A 195 10.78 -9.87 -14.51
C HIS A 195 10.16 -11.21 -14.92
N LEU A 196 9.11 -11.65 -14.24
CA LEU A 196 8.42 -12.90 -14.56
C LEU A 196 7.87 -12.88 -15.99
N VAL A 197 7.14 -11.84 -16.38
CA VAL A 197 6.52 -11.75 -17.72
C VAL A 197 7.58 -11.64 -18.82
N ARG A 198 8.65 -10.86 -18.60
CA ARG A 198 9.77 -10.78 -19.55
C ARG A 198 10.41 -12.14 -19.77
N TRP A 199 10.75 -12.84 -18.68
CA TRP A 199 11.34 -14.18 -18.77
C TRP A 199 10.37 -15.18 -19.41
N MET A 200 9.10 -15.22 -19.00
CA MET A 200 8.11 -16.12 -19.59
C MET A 200 7.96 -15.88 -21.10
N SER A 201 8.06 -14.63 -21.56
CA SER A 201 8.02 -14.30 -22.99
C SER A 201 9.16 -14.94 -23.81
N LEU A 202 10.24 -15.35 -23.14
CA LEU A 202 11.39 -16.05 -23.74
C LEU A 202 11.25 -17.58 -23.72
N LEU A 203 10.18 -18.12 -23.14
CA LEU A 203 9.99 -19.57 -23.11
C LEU A 203 9.71 -20.10 -24.52
N THR A 204 10.33 -21.23 -24.84
CA THR A 204 10.31 -21.82 -26.19
C THR A 204 8.91 -22.01 -26.78
N PRO A 205 7.90 -22.51 -26.03
CA PRO A 205 6.54 -22.64 -26.57
C PRO A 205 5.89 -21.30 -26.97
N LEU A 206 6.30 -20.20 -26.35
CA LEU A 206 5.79 -18.86 -26.64
C LEU A 206 6.59 -18.17 -27.76
N LEU A 207 7.92 -18.34 -27.75
CA LEU A 207 8.80 -17.80 -28.80
C LEU A 207 8.53 -18.42 -30.17
N LYS A 208 8.36 -19.75 -30.25
CA LYS A 208 8.09 -20.46 -31.51
C LYS A 208 6.82 -19.98 -32.20
N ASN A 209 5.83 -19.58 -31.42
CA ASN A 209 4.54 -19.12 -31.91
C ASN A 209 4.52 -17.60 -32.23
N THR A 210 5.62 -16.90 -31.99
CA THR A 210 5.72 -15.45 -32.23
C THR A 210 6.27 -15.14 -33.63
N LYS A 211 5.70 -14.14 -34.32
CA LYS A 211 6.10 -13.73 -35.68
C LYS A 211 7.50 -13.11 -35.76
N ARG A 212 8.03 -12.58 -34.65
CA ARG A 212 9.32 -11.86 -34.57
C ARG A 212 10.13 -12.28 -33.33
N PRO A 213 10.64 -13.52 -33.30
CA PRO A 213 11.32 -14.06 -32.11
C PRO A 213 12.60 -13.28 -31.75
N ALA A 214 13.39 -12.82 -32.73
CA ALA A 214 14.60 -12.03 -32.48
C ALA A 214 14.31 -10.73 -31.72
N GLN A 215 13.23 -10.03 -32.10
CA GLN A 215 12.80 -8.79 -31.45
C GLN A 215 12.38 -9.04 -30.00
N VAL A 216 11.61 -10.11 -29.74
CA VAL A 216 11.19 -10.48 -28.38
C VAL A 216 12.38 -10.80 -27.49
N ILE A 217 13.38 -11.50 -28.02
CA ILE A 217 14.62 -11.79 -27.28
C ILE A 217 15.34 -10.50 -26.89
N GLU A 218 15.52 -9.58 -27.82
CA GLU A 218 16.22 -8.33 -27.56
C GLU A 218 15.51 -7.46 -26.51
N GLU A 219 14.18 -7.37 -26.59
CA GLU A 219 13.36 -6.58 -25.67
C GLU A 219 13.27 -7.17 -24.25
N ASN A 220 13.44 -8.49 -24.09
CA ASN A 220 13.16 -9.19 -22.83
C ASN A 220 14.38 -9.86 -22.21
N ARG A 221 15.59 -9.76 -22.81
CA ARG A 221 16.82 -10.39 -22.28
C ARG A 221 17.29 -9.87 -20.92
N GLN A 222 16.82 -8.70 -20.49
CA GLN A 222 17.26 -8.07 -19.25
C GLN A 222 16.30 -8.39 -18.10
N TRP A 223 16.71 -9.34 -17.27
CA TRP A 223 16.04 -9.70 -16.02
C TRP A 223 17.06 -10.26 -15.02
N ASP A 224 16.76 -10.10 -13.73
CA ASP A 224 17.60 -10.61 -12.65
C ASP A 224 17.17 -12.06 -12.33
N VAL A 225 18.07 -13.00 -12.61
CA VAL A 225 17.82 -14.43 -12.42
C VAL A 225 17.62 -14.77 -10.94
N ALA A 226 18.42 -14.19 -10.04
CA ALA A 226 18.37 -14.50 -8.62
C ALA A 226 17.06 -13.99 -8.01
N GLN A 227 16.69 -12.73 -8.29
CA GLN A 227 15.42 -12.17 -7.82
C GLN A 227 14.22 -12.91 -8.38
N LEU A 228 14.27 -13.33 -9.65
CA LEU A 228 13.17 -14.06 -10.25
C LEU A 228 13.03 -15.48 -9.67
N LEU A 229 14.14 -16.19 -9.45
CA LEU A 229 14.13 -17.48 -8.76
C LEU A 229 13.53 -17.35 -7.35
N GLU A 230 13.96 -16.34 -6.59
CA GLU A 230 13.45 -16.10 -5.25
C GLU A 230 11.94 -15.82 -5.28
N TYR A 231 11.50 -14.98 -6.20
CA TYR A 231 10.09 -14.68 -6.41
C TYR A 231 9.27 -15.93 -6.74
N ILE A 232 9.79 -16.81 -7.61
CA ILE A 232 9.10 -18.05 -7.98
C ILE A 232 8.94 -18.96 -6.77
N VAL A 233 10.01 -19.15 -5.99
CA VAL A 233 9.98 -19.98 -4.77
C VAL A 233 8.99 -19.41 -3.76
N GLN A 234 9.03 -18.10 -3.50
CA GLN A 234 8.17 -17.48 -2.50
C GLN A 234 6.68 -17.48 -2.89
N THR A 235 6.38 -17.34 -4.19
CA THR A 235 5.01 -17.10 -4.68
C THR A 235 4.31 -18.36 -5.15
N PHE A 236 5.01 -19.26 -5.86
CA PHE A 236 4.37 -20.40 -6.55
C PHE A 236 4.62 -21.76 -5.89
N VAL A 237 5.58 -21.86 -4.96
CA VAL A 237 5.77 -23.09 -4.17
C VAL A 237 4.83 -23.03 -2.97
N THR A 238 3.76 -23.82 -3.02
CA THR A 238 2.69 -23.79 -2.01
C THR A 238 3.06 -24.48 -0.71
N GLU A 239 3.92 -25.49 -0.77
CA GLU A 239 4.32 -26.28 0.40
C GLU A 239 5.40 -25.51 1.21
N PRO A 240 5.16 -25.20 2.50
CA PRO A 240 6.06 -24.37 3.27
C PRO A 240 7.41 -25.05 3.56
N GLU A 241 7.39 -26.37 3.79
CA GLU A 241 8.62 -27.16 4.01
C GLU A 241 9.49 -27.21 2.75
N GLU A 242 8.87 -27.42 1.59
CA GLU A 242 9.55 -27.42 0.29
C GLU A 242 10.10 -26.04 -0.04
N ARG A 243 9.32 -24.98 0.22
CA ARG A 243 9.76 -23.59 0.06
C ARG A 243 10.98 -23.29 0.91
N GLU A 244 10.97 -23.64 2.19
CA GLU A 244 12.11 -23.40 3.08
C GLU A 244 13.35 -24.18 2.63
N ARG A 245 13.17 -25.45 2.23
CA ARG A 245 14.25 -26.27 1.67
C ARG A 245 14.84 -25.63 0.42
N LEU A 246 14.01 -25.24 -0.56
CA LEU A 246 14.46 -24.59 -1.78
C LEU A 246 15.13 -23.25 -1.50
N SER A 247 14.60 -22.44 -0.59
CA SER A 247 15.22 -21.17 -0.20
C SER A 247 16.61 -21.37 0.41
N LYS A 248 16.77 -22.36 1.29
CA LYS A 248 18.09 -22.70 1.85
C LYS A 248 19.03 -23.23 0.78
N SER A 249 18.57 -24.16 -0.06
CA SER A 249 19.40 -24.80 -1.09
C SER A 249 19.79 -23.89 -2.25
N LEU A 250 18.97 -22.90 -2.62
CA LEU A 250 19.24 -22.01 -3.75
C LEU A 250 19.97 -20.72 -3.34
N PHE A 251 19.73 -20.22 -2.12
CA PHE A 251 20.22 -18.90 -1.70
C PHE A 251 21.12 -18.92 -0.45
N LYS A 252 21.18 -20.03 0.29
CA LYS A 252 22.00 -20.17 1.50
C LYS A 252 22.88 -21.42 1.47
N ILE A 253 23.45 -21.72 0.30
CA ILE A 253 24.34 -22.88 0.10
C ILE A 253 25.51 -22.86 1.10
N GLU A 254 26.03 -21.66 1.42
CA GLU A 254 27.11 -21.50 2.39
C GLU A 254 26.75 -22.01 3.79
N ASP A 255 25.50 -21.83 4.24
CA ASP A 255 25.04 -22.32 5.53
C ASP A 255 24.88 -23.84 5.53
N ILE A 256 24.50 -24.43 4.39
CA ILE A 256 24.42 -25.88 4.22
C ILE A 256 25.82 -26.50 4.20
N LEU A 257 26.78 -25.87 3.52
CA LEU A 257 28.16 -26.35 3.45
C LEU A 257 28.85 -26.31 4.82
N LYS A 258 28.55 -25.31 5.67
CA LYS A 258 29.07 -25.26 7.05
C LYS A 258 28.60 -26.45 7.89
N VAL A 259 27.33 -26.87 7.77
CA VAL A 259 26.77 -28.01 8.50
C VAL A 259 27.31 -29.36 8.02
N LEU A 260 27.81 -29.45 6.78
CA LEU A 260 28.36 -30.68 6.21
C LEU A 260 29.87 -30.88 6.50
N ILE A 261 30.54 -29.82 6.94
CA ILE A 261 31.99 -29.81 7.22
C ILE A 261 32.27 -30.01 8.72
N ASP A 262 31.27 -29.85 9.58
CA ASP A 262 31.27 -30.21 11.01
C ASP A 262 30.76 -31.65 11.25
#